data_AF-A0A066Z145-F1
#
_entry.id   AF-A0A066Z145-F1
#
_cell.length_a   1.000
_cell.length_b   1.000
_cell.length_c   1.000
_cell.angle_alpha   90.00
_cell.angle_beta   90.00
_cell.angle_gamma   90.00
#
_symmetry.space_group_name_H-M   'P 1'
#
loop_
_entity.id
_entity.type
_entity.pdbx_description
1 polymer ?
#
loop_
_entity_poly.entity_id
_entity_poly.type
_entity_poly.pdbx_seq_one_letter_code
_entity_poly.pdbx_strand_id
1 'polypeptide(L)'
;MTAGQVLAQLAGPDGTTELTAPAAGTVSALLTAPGTPLAPGAPVLALDPADAPATVRLLLADPADAARLAPGQSVLVPTPGGGAVHAVVERIDPLPVRADTLDGTLPVAVPGLPAGSAPVRVAYARLPQDVRVAGPLALDVRVDLGSRHPYQAVLGKEAGR
;
A
#
# COMPACT_ATOMS: atom_id res chain seq x y z
N MET A 1 -0.52 -14.89 10.48
CA MET A 1 0.45 -14.74 11.58
C MET A 1 -0.16 -13.88 12.67
N THR A 2 0.33 -13.99 13.90
CA THR A 2 -0.11 -13.19 15.06
C THR A 2 0.93 -12.15 15.46
N ALA A 3 0.51 -11.10 16.16
CA ALA A 3 1.44 -10.17 16.79
C ALA A 3 2.39 -10.91 17.75
N GLY A 4 3.66 -10.50 17.79
CA GLY A 4 4.71 -11.10 18.61
C GLY A 4 5.27 -12.43 18.09
N GLN A 5 4.71 -13.00 17.01
CA GLN A 5 5.21 -14.25 16.43
C GLN A 5 6.63 -14.05 15.86
N VAL A 6 7.58 -14.93 16.18
CA VAL A 6 8.93 -14.91 15.59
C VAL A 6 8.85 -15.14 14.08
N LEU A 7 9.44 -14.23 13.32
CA LEU A 7 9.47 -14.22 11.85
C LEU A 7 10.82 -14.65 11.29
N ALA A 8 11.92 -14.25 11.95
CA ALA A 8 13.27 -14.59 11.54
C ALA A 8 14.24 -14.52 12.73
N GLN A 9 15.40 -15.17 12.59
CA GLN A 9 16.54 -14.98 13.48
C GLN A 9 17.60 -14.11 12.78
N LEU A 10 18.11 -13.13 13.50
CA LEU A 10 19.12 -12.19 13.04
C LEU A 10 20.43 -12.48 13.76
N ALA A 11 21.50 -12.77 13.02
CA ALA A 11 22.84 -12.87 13.58
C ALA A 11 23.47 -11.48 13.65
N GLY A 12 23.91 -11.08 14.85
CA GLY A 12 24.64 -9.84 15.10
C GLY A 12 25.99 -10.10 15.80
N PRO A 13 26.80 -9.05 15.99
CA PRO A 13 28.09 -9.15 16.68
C PRO A 13 27.97 -9.65 18.12
N ASP A 14 26.84 -9.37 18.79
CA ASP A 14 26.58 -9.71 20.19
C ASP A 14 25.76 -11.02 20.35
N GLY A 15 25.51 -11.75 19.25
CA GLY A 15 24.73 -12.99 19.24
C GLY A 15 23.50 -12.93 18.34
N THR A 16 22.56 -13.85 18.55
CA THR A 16 21.33 -13.97 17.74
C THR A 16 20.17 -13.21 18.39
N THR A 17 19.43 -12.43 17.61
CA THR A 17 18.22 -11.71 18.03
C THR A 17 17.01 -12.17 17.21
N GLU A 18 15.84 -12.23 17.83
CA GLU A 18 14.60 -12.58 17.13
C GLU A 18 13.94 -11.35 16.52
N LEU A 19 13.53 -11.46 15.26
CA LEU A 19 12.64 -10.51 14.62
C LEU A 19 11.20 -11.01 14.81
N THR A 20 10.38 -10.26 15.52
CA THR A 20 8.98 -10.61 15.78
C THR A 20 8.01 -9.78 14.96
N ALA A 21 6.84 -10.35 14.67
CA ALA A 21 5.77 -9.68 13.95
C ALA A 21 5.21 -8.51 14.79
N PRO A 22 5.15 -7.29 14.23
CA PRO A 22 4.63 -6.13 14.97
C PRO A 22 3.10 -6.17 15.14
N ALA A 23 2.39 -6.90 14.27
CA ALA A 23 0.94 -7.03 14.29
C ALA A 23 0.50 -8.39 13.72
N ALA A 24 -0.75 -8.77 13.95
CA ALA A 24 -1.36 -9.90 13.25
C ALA A 24 -1.63 -9.55 11.78
N GLY A 25 -1.48 -10.52 10.87
CA GLY A 25 -1.60 -10.28 9.44
C GLY A 25 -1.12 -11.42 8.55
N THR A 26 -0.78 -11.08 7.31
CA THR A 26 -0.28 -11.97 6.26
C THR A 26 0.98 -11.36 5.64
N VAL A 27 2.05 -12.14 5.46
CA VAL A 27 3.23 -11.66 4.72
C VAL A 27 2.80 -11.40 3.27
N SER A 28 2.99 -10.18 2.80
CA SER A 28 2.70 -9.81 1.41
C SER A 28 3.94 -9.84 0.52
N ALA A 29 5.13 -9.59 1.08
CA ALA A 29 6.40 -9.75 0.36
C ALA A 29 7.57 -10.00 1.33
N LEU A 30 8.57 -10.76 0.86
CA LEU A 30 9.90 -10.79 1.48
C LEU A 30 10.78 -9.80 0.72
N LEU A 31 11.35 -8.83 1.45
CA LEU A 31 12.14 -7.74 0.87
C LEU A 31 13.64 -8.01 0.98
N THR A 32 14.04 -8.90 1.88
CA THR A 32 15.41 -9.33 2.09
C THR A 32 15.50 -10.85 2.02
N ALA A 33 16.51 -11.36 1.29
CA ALA A 33 16.80 -12.79 1.22
C ALA A 33 17.58 -13.27 2.46
N PRO A 34 17.36 -14.50 2.95
CA PRO A 34 18.15 -15.07 4.05
C PRO A 34 19.66 -14.99 3.82
N GLY A 35 20.41 -14.67 4.88
CA GLY A 35 21.88 -14.50 4.83
C GLY A 35 22.37 -13.16 4.30
N THR A 36 21.46 -12.29 3.83
CA THR A 36 21.83 -10.93 3.42
C THR A 36 22.19 -10.08 4.65
N PRO A 37 23.32 -9.38 4.66
CA PRO A 37 23.65 -8.43 5.72
C PRO A 37 22.63 -7.28 5.76
N LEU A 38 22.16 -6.95 6.96
CA LEU A 38 21.15 -5.91 7.19
C LEU A 38 21.76 -4.74 7.97
N ALA A 39 21.52 -3.52 7.50
CA ALA A 39 21.74 -2.32 8.29
C ALA A 39 20.56 -2.07 9.24
N PRO A 40 20.76 -1.39 10.38
CA PRO A 40 19.65 -0.84 11.14
C PRO A 40 18.82 0.08 10.24
N GLY A 41 17.51 -0.05 10.29
CA GLY A 41 16.55 0.66 9.47
C GLY A 41 16.21 -0.08 8.17
N ALA A 42 16.90 -1.18 7.87
CA ALA A 42 16.63 -1.92 6.63
C ALA A 42 15.28 -2.67 6.71
N PRO A 43 14.46 -2.60 5.66
CA PRO A 43 13.21 -3.34 5.58
C PRO A 43 13.45 -4.82 5.27
N VAL A 44 12.84 -5.71 6.05
CA VAL A 44 13.05 -7.17 5.90
C VAL A 44 11.90 -7.82 5.12
N LEU A 45 10.67 -7.41 5.40
CA LEU A 45 9.45 -7.93 4.77
C LEU A 45 8.34 -6.87 4.81
N ALA A 46 7.32 -7.09 3.99
CA ALA A 46 6.06 -6.37 4.02
C ALA A 46 4.97 -7.25 4.65
N LEU A 47 4.23 -6.66 5.59
CA LEU A 47 3.10 -7.28 6.28
C LEU A 47 1.79 -6.57 5.90
N ASP A 48 0.79 -7.36 5.53
CA ASP A 48 -0.59 -6.93 5.38
C ASP A 48 -1.36 -7.23 6.69
N PRO A 49 -1.75 -6.24 7.51
CA PRO A 49 -2.38 -6.49 8.80
C PRO A 49 -3.81 -7.02 8.69
N ALA A 50 -4.19 -7.87 9.63
CA ALA A 50 -5.52 -8.47 9.67
C ALA A 50 -6.64 -7.43 9.92
N ASP A 51 -6.38 -6.46 10.80
CA ASP A 51 -7.38 -5.49 11.27
C ASP A 51 -7.34 -4.15 10.48
N ALA A 52 -6.45 -4.04 9.50
CA ALA A 52 -6.40 -2.84 8.66
C ALA A 52 -7.59 -2.82 7.69
N PRO A 53 -8.27 -1.67 7.53
CA PRO A 53 -9.35 -1.56 6.56
C PRO A 53 -8.81 -1.78 5.15
N ALA A 54 -9.58 -2.44 4.30
CA ALA A 54 -9.18 -2.66 2.91
C ALA A 54 -9.14 -1.31 2.16
N THR A 55 -7.98 -1.01 1.58
CA THR A 55 -7.76 0.21 0.80
C THR A 55 -7.51 -0.12 -0.66
N VAL A 56 -7.93 0.79 -1.52
CA VAL A 56 -7.69 0.78 -2.96
C VAL A 56 -6.76 1.94 -3.27
N ARG A 57 -5.72 1.66 -4.07
CA ARG A 57 -4.87 2.71 -4.62
C ARG A 57 -5.44 3.17 -5.96
N LEU A 58 -5.76 4.45 -6.03
CA LEU A 58 -6.24 5.14 -7.22
C LEU A 58 -5.07 5.84 -7.90
N LEU A 59 -4.89 5.59 -9.18
CA LEU A 59 -3.87 6.24 -10.02
C LEU A 59 -4.56 7.18 -11.00
N LEU A 60 -4.35 8.48 -10.82
CA LEU A 60 -4.98 9.52 -11.64
C LEU A 60 -3.91 10.20 -12.51
N ALA A 61 -3.90 9.84 -13.79
CA ALA A 61 -3.01 10.43 -14.78
C ALA A 61 -3.57 11.73 -15.39
N ASP A 62 -4.90 11.90 -15.37
CA ASP A 62 -5.55 13.14 -15.79
C ASP A 62 -5.53 14.18 -14.65
N PRO A 63 -4.88 15.35 -14.83
CA PRO A 63 -4.88 16.43 -13.85
C PRO A 63 -6.28 16.95 -13.50
N ALA A 64 -7.24 16.90 -14.44
CA ALA A 64 -8.61 17.35 -14.21
C ALA A 64 -9.34 16.43 -13.23
N ASP A 65 -9.19 15.11 -13.38
CA ASP A 65 -9.75 14.15 -12.42
C ASP A 65 -9.04 14.21 -11.06
N ALA A 66 -7.72 14.40 -11.06
CA ALA A 66 -6.95 14.59 -9.83
C ALA A 66 -7.42 15.82 -9.04
N ALA A 67 -7.78 16.92 -9.72
CA ALA A 67 -8.26 18.15 -9.08
C ALA A 67 -9.68 18.03 -8.48
N ARG A 68 -10.46 17.04 -8.93
CA ARG A 68 -11.84 16.79 -8.45
C ARG A 68 -11.88 15.87 -7.24
N LEU A 69 -10.75 15.30 -6.83
CA LEU A 69 -10.67 14.36 -5.73
C LEU A 69 -10.44 15.10 -4.42
N ALA A 70 -11.24 14.77 -3.39
CA ALA A 70 -11.08 15.28 -2.05
C ALA A 70 -11.19 14.15 -1.01
N PRO A 71 -10.47 14.22 0.12
CA PRO A 71 -10.71 13.33 1.25
C PRO A 71 -12.20 13.35 1.68
N GLY A 72 -12.73 12.18 2.03
CA GLY A 72 -14.15 11.97 2.34
C GLY A 72 -15.05 11.71 1.14
N GLN A 73 -14.56 11.89 -0.10
CA GLN A 73 -15.37 11.71 -1.30
C GLN A 73 -15.59 10.23 -1.64
N SER A 74 -16.82 9.86 -2.01
CA SER A 74 -17.12 8.52 -2.54
C SER A 74 -16.78 8.45 -4.03
N VAL A 75 -16.07 7.40 -4.41
CA VAL A 75 -15.74 7.06 -5.80
C VAL A 75 -16.21 5.64 -6.13
N LEU A 76 -16.50 5.37 -7.40
CA LEU A 76 -16.71 4.01 -7.90
C LEU A 76 -15.39 3.43 -8.40
N VAL A 77 -15.08 2.25 -7.90
CA VAL A 77 -13.88 1.48 -8.19
C VAL A 77 -14.30 0.24 -8.98
N PRO A 78 -14.01 0.14 -10.29
CA PRO A 78 -14.29 -1.07 -11.04
C PRO A 78 -13.55 -2.29 -10.47
N THR A 79 -14.22 -3.44 -10.42
CA THR A 79 -13.65 -4.71 -9.97
C THR A 79 -13.50 -5.70 -11.13
N PRO A 80 -12.46 -6.56 -11.11
CA PRO A 80 -12.38 -7.70 -12.01
C PRO A 80 -13.65 -8.55 -11.92
N GLY A 81 -14.30 -8.81 -13.07
CA GLY A 81 -15.58 -9.52 -13.14
C GLY A 81 -16.80 -8.67 -13.49
N GLY A 82 -16.64 -7.37 -13.75
CA GLY A 82 -17.69 -6.54 -14.36
C GLY A 82 -18.59 -5.79 -13.38
N GLY A 83 -18.10 -5.49 -12.17
CA GLY A 83 -18.80 -4.68 -11.17
C GLY A 83 -18.02 -3.42 -10.80
N ALA A 84 -18.59 -2.62 -9.89
CA ALA A 84 -17.89 -1.53 -9.23
C ALA A 84 -18.24 -1.50 -7.75
N VAL A 85 -17.25 -1.18 -6.91
CA VAL A 85 -17.41 -1.00 -5.47
C VAL A 85 -17.29 0.47 -5.11
N HIS A 86 -18.04 0.88 -4.10
CA HIS A 86 -17.87 2.22 -3.53
C HIS A 86 -16.60 2.23 -2.70
N ALA A 87 -15.78 3.26 -2.85
CA ALA A 87 -14.65 3.53 -1.97
C ALA A 87 -14.68 4.98 -1.52
N VAL A 88 -14.24 5.27 -0.30
CA VAL A 88 -14.17 6.62 0.24
C VAL A 88 -12.72 7.06 0.25
N VAL A 89 -12.40 8.14 -0.45
CA VAL A 89 -11.05 8.71 -0.48
C VAL A 89 -10.64 9.09 0.94
N GLU A 90 -9.57 8.49 1.43
CA GLU A 90 -9.03 8.74 2.76
C GLU A 90 -7.87 9.73 2.70
N ARG A 91 -7.00 9.54 1.70
CA ARG A 91 -5.79 10.34 1.53
C ARG A 91 -5.48 10.55 0.07
N ILE A 92 -4.91 11.71 -0.23
CA ILE A 92 -4.32 12.04 -1.53
C ILE A 92 -2.87 12.41 -1.27
N ASP A 93 -1.94 11.81 -2.02
CA ASP A 93 -0.53 12.14 -1.85
C ASP A 93 -0.26 13.57 -2.32
N PRO A 94 0.54 14.34 -1.57
CA PRO A 94 0.72 15.78 -1.81
C PRO A 94 1.44 16.05 -3.15
N LEU A 95 2.31 15.13 -3.58
CA LEU A 95 3.09 15.24 -4.80
C LEU A 95 2.76 14.09 -5.75
N PRO A 96 2.70 14.35 -7.08
CA PRO A 96 2.58 13.28 -8.05
C PRO A 96 3.86 12.44 -8.07
N VAL A 97 3.72 11.15 -8.37
CA VAL A 97 4.82 10.23 -8.64
C VAL A 97 5.04 10.11 -10.15
N ARG A 98 6.19 9.59 -10.57
CA ARG A 98 6.42 9.32 -12.00
C ARG A 98 5.82 7.97 -12.39
N ALA A 99 5.21 7.88 -13.56
CA ALA A 99 4.62 6.63 -14.04
C ALA A 99 5.64 5.48 -14.13
N ASP A 100 6.85 5.74 -14.61
CA ASP A 100 7.94 4.77 -14.67
C ASP A 100 8.51 4.34 -13.30
N THR A 101 8.13 5.01 -12.21
CA THR A 101 8.44 4.56 -10.84
C THR A 101 7.31 3.73 -10.22
N LEU A 102 6.12 3.76 -10.84
CA LEU A 102 5.02 2.85 -10.51
C LEU A 102 5.27 1.47 -11.11
N ASP A 103 5.84 1.44 -12.33
CA ASP A 103 6.29 0.23 -13.01
C ASP A 103 7.41 -0.46 -12.19
N GLY A 104 7.13 -1.68 -11.71
CA GLY A 104 8.06 -2.46 -10.88
C GLY A 104 7.74 -2.47 -9.37
N THR A 105 6.89 -1.56 -8.88
CA THR A 105 6.22 -1.71 -7.56
C THR A 105 4.86 -2.42 -7.67
N LEU A 106 4.36 -2.51 -8.90
CA LEU A 106 3.10 -3.15 -9.26
C LEU A 106 3.41 -4.50 -9.92
N PRO A 107 2.81 -5.61 -9.46
CA PRO A 107 3.10 -6.94 -9.98
C PRO A 107 2.62 -7.18 -11.43
N VAL A 108 1.86 -6.24 -12.01
CA VAL A 108 1.32 -6.30 -13.37
C VAL A 108 1.34 -4.89 -13.99
N ALA A 109 1.65 -4.80 -15.29
CA ALA A 109 1.52 -3.55 -16.04
C ALA A 109 0.10 -3.02 -15.92
N VAL A 110 -0.08 -1.80 -15.42
CA VAL A 110 -1.41 -1.21 -15.25
C VAL A 110 -1.82 -0.55 -16.58
N PRO A 111 -2.82 -1.11 -17.30
CA PRO A 111 -3.19 -0.63 -18.62
C PRO A 111 -3.45 0.87 -18.62
N GLY A 112 -2.91 1.58 -19.61
CA GLY A 112 -3.10 3.00 -19.90
C GLY A 112 -2.49 4.01 -18.93
N LEU A 113 -1.62 3.59 -18.00
CA LEU A 113 -0.72 4.56 -17.35
C LEU A 113 0.11 5.23 -18.46
N PRO A 114 0.39 6.53 -18.34
CA PRO A 114 1.26 7.17 -19.32
C PRO A 114 2.66 6.54 -19.24
N ALA A 115 3.33 6.39 -20.38
CA ALA A 115 4.68 5.86 -20.41
C ALA A 115 5.70 6.88 -19.87
N GLY A 116 6.83 6.37 -19.36
CA GLY A 116 7.96 7.20 -18.95
C GLY A 116 7.69 8.01 -17.67
N SER A 117 8.24 9.23 -17.61
CA SER A 117 8.29 10.02 -16.37
C SER A 117 7.04 10.88 -16.11
N ALA A 118 5.96 10.66 -16.84
CA ALA A 118 4.74 11.47 -16.72
C ALA A 118 4.19 11.44 -15.27
N PRO A 119 3.72 12.59 -14.74
CA PRO A 119 3.23 12.68 -13.37
C PRO A 119 1.89 11.95 -13.22
N VAL A 120 1.77 11.16 -12.16
CA VAL A 120 0.55 10.44 -11.77
C VAL A 120 0.22 10.81 -10.33
N ARG A 121 -0.99 11.30 -10.08
CA ARG A 121 -1.47 11.53 -8.73
C ARG A 121 -1.89 10.20 -8.11
N VAL A 122 -1.50 9.97 -6.86
CA VAL A 122 -1.88 8.79 -6.09
C VAL A 122 -2.87 9.19 -5.02
N ALA A 123 -3.96 8.43 -4.89
CA ALA A 123 -4.88 8.55 -3.78
C ALA A 123 -5.21 7.16 -3.22
N TYR A 124 -5.61 7.13 -1.97
CA TYR A 124 -5.99 5.94 -1.25
C TYR A 124 -7.45 6.07 -0.85
N ALA A 125 -8.27 5.11 -1.25
CA ALA A 125 -9.67 5.06 -0.91
C ALA A 125 -9.97 3.79 -0.12
N ARG A 126 -10.66 3.95 1.01
CA ARG A 126 -11.08 2.84 1.86
C ARG A 126 -12.36 2.23 1.32
N LEU A 127 -12.42 0.89 1.28
CA LEU A 127 -13.66 0.17 1.04
C LEU A 127 -14.54 0.28 2.29
N PRO A 128 -15.75 0.86 2.19
CA PRO A 128 -16.65 0.97 3.32
C PRO A 128 -17.17 -0.42 3.70
N GLN A 129 -17.32 -0.65 5.01
CA GLN A 129 -17.98 -1.85 5.50
C GLN A 129 -19.51 -1.72 5.42
N ASP A 130 -20.08 -0.51 5.56
CA ASP A 130 -21.55 -0.27 5.57
C ASP A 130 -21.97 1.18 5.16
N VAL A 131 -21.67 1.66 3.95
CA VAL A 131 -21.98 3.07 3.58
C VAL A 131 -23.21 3.22 2.69
N ARG A 132 -24.21 4.00 3.16
CA ARG A 132 -25.25 4.64 2.34
C ARG A 132 -25.04 6.16 2.33
N VAL A 133 -24.59 6.72 1.20
CA VAL A 133 -24.48 8.17 0.97
C VAL A 133 -24.84 8.49 -0.48
N ALA A 134 -25.36 9.70 -0.71
CA ALA A 134 -25.81 10.21 -1.99
C ALA A 134 -24.74 10.06 -3.10
N GLY A 135 -25.10 9.28 -4.12
CA GLY A 135 -24.56 9.28 -5.49
C GLY A 135 -23.04 9.24 -5.66
N PRO A 136 -22.43 8.13 -6.11
CA PRO A 136 -20.99 8.10 -6.31
C PRO A 136 -20.53 8.97 -7.50
N LEU A 137 -19.34 9.56 -7.39
CA LEU A 137 -18.69 10.21 -8.53
C LEU A 137 -18.08 9.14 -9.45
N ALA A 138 -18.50 9.13 -10.72
CA ALA A 138 -17.83 8.37 -11.76
C ALA A 138 -16.51 9.07 -12.10
N LEU A 139 -15.40 8.37 -11.89
CA LEU A 139 -14.06 8.78 -12.31
C LEU A 139 -13.50 7.69 -13.22
N ASP A 140 -12.73 8.08 -14.23
CA ASP A 140 -11.91 7.12 -14.99
C ASP A 140 -10.63 6.85 -14.19
N VAL A 141 -10.80 6.13 -13.07
CA VAL A 141 -9.72 5.79 -12.14
C VAL A 141 -9.23 4.39 -12.40
N ARG A 142 -7.91 4.24 -12.37
CA ARG A 142 -7.31 2.91 -12.41
C ARG A 142 -7.06 2.44 -11.01
N VAL A 143 -7.50 1.21 -10.81
CA VAL A 143 -7.65 0.59 -9.52
C VAL A 143 -6.59 -0.48 -9.45
N ASP A 144 -5.62 -0.27 -8.58
CA ASP A 144 -4.84 -1.40 -8.08
C ASP A 144 -5.57 -1.95 -6.85
N LEU A 145 -6.17 -3.13 -7.01
CA LEU A 145 -6.70 -3.94 -5.91
C LEU A 145 -5.52 -4.64 -5.22
N GLY A 146 -4.56 -3.84 -4.73
CA GLY A 146 -3.23 -4.30 -4.37
C GLY A 146 -2.76 -3.73 -3.03
N SER A 147 -2.79 -4.60 -2.01
CA SER A 147 -2.26 -4.45 -0.65
C SER A 147 -3.00 -3.47 0.27
N ARG A 148 -3.54 -4.03 1.37
CA ARG A 148 -3.81 -3.25 2.57
C ARG A 148 -2.43 -2.83 3.10
N HIS A 149 -2.30 -1.58 3.49
CA HIS A 149 -1.02 -0.88 3.69
C HIS A 149 0.13 -1.78 4.17
N PRO A 150 1.22 -1.94 3.40
CA PRO A 150 2.34 -2.76 3.81
C PRO A 150 3.03 -2.08 4.99
N TYR A 151 2.94 -2.69 6.17
CA TYR A 151 3.85 -2.33 7.24
C TYR A 151 5.21 -2.93 6.88
N GLN A 152 6.19 -2.07 6.70
CA GLN A 152 7.58 -2.48 6.58
C GLN A 152 8.12 -2.74 7.98
N ALA A 153 8.54 -3.97 8.25
CA ALA A 153 9.31 -4.26 9.44
C ALA A 153 10.72 -3.68 9.24
N VAL A 154 11.00 -2.61 9.97
CA VAL A 154 12.23 -1.82 9.89
C VAL A 154 13.03 -2.00 11.18
N LEU A 155 14.31 -2.36 11.06
CA LEU A 155 15.16 -2.69 12.22
C LEU A 155 15.72 -1.44 12.93
N GLY A 156 15.03 -0.83 13.89
CA GLY A 156 15.61 0.24 14.72
C GLY A 156 16.43 -0.30 15.91
N LYS A 157 17.44 0.45 16.38
CA LYS A 157 17.78 0.41 17.81
C LYS A 157 16.66 1.14 18.54
N GLU A 158 16.04 0.50 19.53
CA GLU A 158 15.13 1.20 20.44
C GLU A 158 15.80 2.48 20.96
N ALA A 159 15.12 3.62 20.82
CA ALA A 159 15.50 4.81 21.56
C ALA A 159 15.29 4.48 23.03
N GLY A 160 16.39 4.37 23.78
CA GLY A 160 16.34 4.16 25.22
C GLY A 160 15.56 5.28 25.90
N ARG A 161 14.44 4.87 26.51
CA ARG A 161 13.69 5.46 27.64
C ARG A 161 13.58 6.98 27.77
#